data_AF-A0A915CNT3-F1
#
_entry.id   AF-A0A915CNT3-F1
#
_cell.length_a   1.000
_cell.length_b   1.000
_cell.length_c   1.000
_cell.angle_alpha   90.00
_cell.angle_beta   90.00
_cell.angle_gamma   90.00
#
_symmetry.space_group_name_H-M   'P 1'
#
loop_
_entity.id
_entity.type
_entity.pdbx_description
1 polymer ?
#
loop_
_entity_poly.entity_id
_entity_poly.type
_entity_poly.pdbx_seq_one_letter_code
_entity_poly.pdbx_strand_id
1 'polypeptide(L)'
;MYHALNTNVKVLRLSRKKVADCLGNLFWTSKPADFRLMHWLNAQEDNYQLVIYECDYTSTNWTRRCLRQADAIFVVANGEAKPPNQQFFDEHLKMNQDGIRTRKELVLLWKEDVKSPTGTTEWLNESWFSGHYHIRAPNRMFSEQFRLLGLEDESEVIDYYESNIFPGKADFYMLGGGGARGAAHVGIIKALREHGIPVDIVGGTSIGSMIGGIFAGDPHQDRDFESTAKSWFMVMSSLWRKIWI
;
A
#
# COMPACT_ATOMS: atom_id res chain seq x y z
N MET A 1 1.94 -1.06 -9.01
CA MET A 1 0.57 -1.54 -8.73
C MET A 1 -0.20 -1.83 -10.02
N TYR A 2 -0.47 -0.83 -10.87
CA TYR A 2 -1.21 -1.02 -12.15
C TYR A 2 -0.62 -2.12 -13.05
N HIS A 3 0.68 -2.12 -13.34
CA HIS A 3 1.33 -3.12 -14.22
C HIS A 3 1.59 -4.48 -13.56
N ALA A 4 1.89 -4.53 -12.25
CA ALA A 4 1.97 -5.78 -11.49
C ALA A 4 0.64 -6.55 -11.45
N LEU A 5 -0.48 -5.83 -11.60
CA LEU A 5 -1.79 -6.42 -11.80
C LEU A 5 -1.96 -6.81 -13.29
N ASN A 6 -1.40 -6.03 -14.21
CA ASN A 6 -1.49 -6.24 -15.66
C ASN A 6 -0.79 -7.50 -16.21
N THR A 7 0.14 -8.10 -15.44
CA THR A 7 0.83 -9.34 -15.82
C THR A 7 -0.08 -10.58 -15.84
N ASN A 8 -1.15 -10.59 -15.04
CA ASN A 8 -2.08 -11.71 -14.96
C ASN A 8 -3.55 -11.32 -15.14
N VAL A 9 -3.84 -10.01 -15.13
CA VAL A 9 -5.20 -9.45 -15.10
C VAL A 9 -5.25 -8.32 -16.11
N LYS A 10 -6.33 -8.11 -16.87
CA LYS A 10 -6.40 -6.96 -17.77
C LYS A 10 -6.78 -5.71 -16.98
N VAL A 11 -5.86 -4.74 -16.86
CA VAL A 11 -6.04 -3.55 -16.02
C VAL A 11 -6.18 -2.28 -16.86
N LEU A 12 -7.06 -1.35 -16.46
CA LEU A 12 -7.18 -0.02 -17.05
C LEU A 12 -6.98 1.11 -16.01
N ARG A 13 -6.09 2.06 -16.30
CA ARG A 13 -5.86 3.25 -15.44
C ARG A 13 -6.53 4.47 -16.06
N LEU A 14 -7.50 5.04 -15.34
CA LEU A 14 -8.27 6.20 -15.77
C LEU A 14 -7.96 7.41 -14.89
N SER A 15 -7.43 8.46 -15.51
CA SER A 15 -7.26 9.78 -14.90
C SER A 15 -8.21 10.78 -15.52
N ARG A 16 -8.47 11.91 -14.86
CA ARG A 16 -9.29 12.98 -15.44
C ARG A 16 -8.82 13.39 -16.83
N LYS A 17 -7.49 13.48 -17.03
CA LYS A 17 -6.89 13.81 -18.34
C LYS A 17 -7.18 12.73 -19.38
N LYS A 18 -6.92 11.46 -19.08
CA LYS A 18 -7.20 10.34 -20.00
C LYS A 18 -8.67 10.27 -20.41
N VAL A 19 -9.57 10.48 -19.45
CA VAL A 19 -11.02 10.51 -19.73
C VAL A 19 -11.39 11.70 -20.62
N ALA A 20 -10.81 12.87 -20.35
CA ALA A 20 -11.01 14.07 -21.17
C ALA A 20 -10.46 13.91 -22.59
N ASP A 21 -9.34 13.21 -22.78
CA ASP A 21 -8.77 12.92 -24.09
C ASP A 21 -9.64 11.94 -24.89
N CYS A 22 -10.26 10.95 -24.24
CA CYS A 22 -11.14 9.98 -24.90
C CYS A 22 -12.54 10.52 -25.21
N LEU A 23 -13.13 11.31 -24.32
CA LEU A 23 -14.52 11.76 -24.44
C LEU A 23 -14.63 13.21 -24.91
N GLY A 24 -13.66 14.06 -24.59
CA GLY A 24 -13.63 15.50 -24.87
C GLY A 24 -13.74 16.36 -23.59
N ASN A 25 -13.32 17.63 -23.67
CA ASN A 25 -13.30 18.55 -22.51
C ASN A 25 -14.67 19.10 -22.08
N LEU A 26 -15.69 19.03 -22.93
CA LEU A 26 -17.04 19.60 -22.67
C LEU A 26 -17.92 18.78 -21.71
N PHE A 27 -17.40 17.69 -21.13
CA PHE A 27 -18.21 16.70 -20.40
C PHE A 27 -18.39 17.00 -18.91
N TRP A 28 -17.56 17.88 -18.35
CA TRP A 28 -17.52 18.11 -16.90
C TRP A 28 -18.63 19.04 -16.36
N THR A 29 -19.43 19.67 -17.25
CA THR A 29 -20.30 20.81 -16.92
C THR A 29 -21.79 20.57 -17.11
N SER A 30 -22.24 19.46 -17.71
CA SER A 30 -23.66 19.22 -18.00
C SER A 30 -24.18 17.85 -17.54
N LYS A 31 -25.40 17.82 -16.98
CA LYS A 31 -26.06 16.58 -16.52
C LYS A 31 -26.22 15.49 -17.60
N PRO A 32 -26.48 15.80 -18.89
CA PRO A 32 -26.52 14.76 -19.94
C PRO A 32 -25.16 14.12 -20.23
N ALA A 33 -24.06 14.87 -20.04
CA ALA A 33 -22.71 14.34 -20.19
C ALA A 33 -22.36 13.35 -19.07
N ASP A 34 -22.93 13.51 -17.88
CA ASP A 34 -22.73 12.58 -16.75
C ASP A 34 -23.26 11.17 -17.03
N PHE A 35 -24.39 11.03 -17.74
CA PHE A 35 -24.96 9.74 -18.12
C PHE A 35 -24.11 9.01 -19.17
N ARG A 36 -23.61 9.75 -20.17
CA ARG A 36 -22.70 9.18 -21.17
C ARG A 36 -21.40 8.72 -20.54
N LEU A 37 -20.86 9.48 -19.60
CA LEU A 37 -19.68 9.11 -18.83
C LEU A 37 -19.93 7.86 -17.98
N MET A 38 -21.05 7.79 -17.24
CA MET A 38 -21.44 6.59 -16.47
C MET A 38 -21.46 5.36 -17.38
N HIS A 39 -22.17 5.43 -18.52
CA HIS A 39 -22.29 4.30 -19.43
C HIS A 39 -20.93 3.86 -20.00
N TRP A 40 -20.08 4.82 -20.39
CA TRP A 40 -18.74 4.52 -20.89
C TRP A 40 -17.84 3.88 -19.83
N LEU A 41 -17.90 4.36 -18.58
CA LEU A 41 -17.16 3.78 -17.46
C LEU A 41 -17.60 2.35 -17.16
N ASN A 42 -18.90 2.09 -17.11
CA ASN A 42 -19.43 0.74 -16.89
C ASN A 42 -18.96 -0.21 -18.00
N ALA A 43 -18.94 0.24 -19.25
CA ALA A 43 -18.41 -0.54 -20.36
C ALA A 43 -16.89 -0.82 -20.22
N GLN A 44 -16.13 0.05 -19.56
CA GLN A 44 -14.72 -0.26 -19.24
C GLN A 44 -14.63 -1.30 -18.12
N GLU A 45 -15.44 -1.18 -17.08
CA GLU A 45 -15.48 -2.15 -15.97
C GLU A 45 -15.88 -3.55 -16.45
N ASP A 46 -16.73 -3.67 -17.47
CA ASP A 46 -17.06 -4.96 -18.10
C ASP A 46 -15.88 -5.54 -18.92
N ASN A 47 -15.03 -4.68 -19.48
CA ASN A 47 -13.96 -5.07 -20.42
C ASN A 47 -12.59 -5.29 -19.77
N TYR A 48 -12.42 -4.82 -18.54
CA TYR A 48 -11.19 -4.88 -17.77
C TYR A 48 -11.48 -5.48 -16.40
N GLN A 49 -10.71 -6.50 -16.03
CA GLN A 49 -10.87 -7.19 -14.76
C GLN A 49 -10.52 -6.30 -13.56
N LEU A 50 -9.73 -5.24 -13.78
CA LEU A 50 -9.45 -4.23 -12.78
C LEU A 50 -9.39 -2.84 -13.43
N VAL A 51 -10.13 -1.89 -12.86
CA VAL A 51 -10.08 -0.48 -13.26
C VAL A 51 -9.54 0.34 -12.09
N ILE A 52 -8.48 1.11 -12.35
CA ILE A 52 -7.87 2.02 -11.38
C ILE A 52 -8.28 3.44 -11.72
N TYR A 53 -9.09 4.03 -10.85
CA TYR A 53 -9.43 5.43 -10.87
C TYR A 53 -8.37 6.28 -10.18
N GLU A 54 -7.72 7.18 -10.91
CA GLU A 54 -6.80 8.17 -10.36
C GLU A 54 -7.57 9.45 -10.01
N CYS A 55 -7.68 9.73 -8.71
CA CYS A 55 -8.31 10.95 -8.19
C CYS A 55 -7.42 12.19 -8.38
N ASP A 56 -8.04 13.36 -8.51
CA ASP A 56 -7.32 14.62 -8.37
C ASP A 56 -7.02 14.89 -6.89
N TYR A 57 -6.04 15.78 -6.62
CA TYR A 57 -5.74 16.25 -5.26
C TYR A 57 -6.83 17.15 -4.65
N THR A 58 -7.91 17.44 -5.37
CA THR A 58 -9.00 18.34 -4.97
C THR A 58 -10.38 17.71 -5.18
N SER A 59 -11.43 18.31 -4.59
CA SER A 59 -12.83 17.85 -4.66
C SER A 59 -13.53 18.07 -6.01
N THR A 60 -12.90 17.62 -7.09
CA THR A 60 -13.48 17.71 -8.43
C THR A 60 -14.68 16.76 -8.56
N ASN A 61 -15.54 17.01 -9.56
CA ASN A 61 -16.63 16.08 -9.90
C ASN A 61 -16.08 14.68 -10.25
N TRP A 62 -14.86 14.61 -10.81
CA TRP A 62 -14.14 13.37 -11.08
C TRP A 62 -13.78 12.64 -9.78
N THR A 63 -13.07 13.30 -8.84
CA THR A 63 -12.71 12.70 -7.55
C THR A 63 -13.94 12.19 -6.79
N ARG A 64 -15.02 12.99 -6.73
CA ARG A 64 -16.29 12.56 -6.09
C ARG A 64 -16.91 11.35 -6.76
N ARG A 65 -16.76 11.20 -8.08
CA ARG A 65 -17.23 10.03 -8.82
C ARG A 65 -16.39 8.79 -8.53
N CYS A 66 -15.06 8.91 -8.61
CA CYS A 66 -14.14 7.82 -8.29
C CYS A 66 -14.43 7.24 -6.89
N LEU A 67 -14.61 8.11 -5.90
CA LEU A 67 -14.88 7.70 -4.52
C LEU A 67 -16.24 7.01 -4.33
N ARG A 68 -17.24 7.32 -5.17
CA ARG A 68 -18.57 6.70 -5.12
C ARG A 68 -18.63 5.37 -5.87
N GLN A 69 -17.87 5.24 -6.96
CA GLN A 69 -17.89 4.07 -7.83
C GLN A 69 -16.90 2.99 -7.39
N ALA A 70 -15.85 3.35 -6.67
CA ALA A 70 -14.82 2.40 -6.26
C ALA A 70 -15.33 1.36 -5.23
N ASP A 71 -15.01 0.10 -5.46
CA ASP A 71 -15.19 -0.98 -4.48
C ASP A 71 -14.19 -0.88 -3.31
N ALA A 72 -13.00 -0.35 -3.60
CA ALA A 72 -11.93 -0.11 -2.64
C ALA A 72 -11.19 1.19 -2.94
N ILE A 73 -10.86 1.93 -1.89
CA ILE A 73 -10.17 3.22 -1.97
C ILE A 73 -8.80 3.09 -1.31
N PHE A 74 -7.75 3.35 -2.09
CA PHE A 74 -6.40 3.47 -1.57
C PHE A 74 -6.03 4.95 -1.43
N VAL A 75 -5.69 5.37 -0.21
CA VAL A 75 -5.16 6.71 0.06
C VAL A 75 -3.66 6.59 0.17
N VAL A 76 -2.94 7.14 -0.80
CA VAL A 76 -1.47 7.12 -0.84
C VAL A 76 -0.94 8.44 -0.29
N ALA A 77 -0.08 8.37 0.70
CA ALA A 77 0.54 9.53 1.32
C ALA A 77 2.03 9.32 1.60
N ASN A 78 2.77 10.42 1.72
CA ASN A 78 4.13 10.37 2.25
C ASN A 78 4.04 10.10 3.76
N GLY A 79 4.72 9.05 4.23
CA GLY A 79 4.75 8.66 5.64
C GLY A 79 5.46 9.66 6.55
N GLU A 80 6.41 10.45 6.03
CA GLU A 80 7.07 11.52 6.80
C GLU A 80 6.16 12.76 6.95
N ALA A 81 5.13 12.88 6.11
CA ALA A 81 4.20 13.99 6.19
C ALA A 81 3.13 13.74 7.26
N LYS A 82 2.65 14.83 7.85
CA LYS A 82 1.48 14.79 8.73
C LYS A 82 0.20 14.65 7.90
N PRO A 83 -0.85 14.03 8.46
CA PRO A 83 -2.13 13.99 7.79
C PRO A 83 -2.62 15.41 7.46
N PRO A 84 -3.18 15.65 6.25
CA PRO A 84 -3.81 16.91 5.94
C PRO A 84 -4.97 17.19 6.91
N ASN A 85 -5.39 18.45 6.97
CA ASN A 85 -6.43 18.91 7.89
C ASN A 85 -7.68 18.03 7.83
N GLN A 86 -8.29 17.74 8.98
CA GLN A 86 -9.40 16.80 9.13
C GLN A 86 -10.57 17.08 8.17
N GLN A 87 -10.81 18.35 7.86
CA GLN A 87 -11.83 18.77 6.89
C GLN A 87 -11.67 18.10 5.52
N PHE A 88 -10.44 17.86 5.05
CA PHE A 88 -10.22 17.18 3.77
C PHE A 88 -10.74 15.75 3.79
N PHE A 89 -10.38 14.97 4.81
CA PHE A 89 -10.86 13.58 4.93
C PHE A 89 -12.35 13.52 5.21
N ASP A 90 -12.88 14.47 5.97
CA ASP A 90 -14.30 14.53 6.25
C ASP A 90 -15.13 14.85 5.00
N GLU A 91 -14.70 15.80 4.18
CA GLU A 91 -15.39 16.15 2.93
C GLU A 91 -15.34 15.02 1.89
N HIS A 92 -14.24 14.26 1.84
CA HIS A 92 -13.99 13.31 0.75
C HIS A 92 -14.24 11.85 1.15
N LEU A 93 -13.90 11.46 2.38
CA LEU A 93 -14.00 10.08 2.85
C LEU A 93 -15.22 9.82 3.75
N LYS A 94 -15.98 10.82 4.23
CA LYS A 94 -17.31 10.57 4.87
C LYS A 94 -18.44 10.35 3.86
N MET A 95 -18.13 10.01 2.61
CA MET A 95 -19.13 9.62 1.61
C MET A 95 -19.77 8.28 2.01
N ASN A 96 -20.85 8.34 2.80
CA ASN A 96 -22.13 7.67 2.55
C ASN A 96 -23.12 7.89 3.72
N GLN A 97 -24.24 8.53 3.41
CA GLN A 97 -25.49 8.45 4.19
C GLN A 97 -26.21 7.09 3.97
N ASP A 98 -25.83 6.34 2.92
CA ASP A 98 -26.52 5.13 2.44
C ASP A 98 -25.92 3.79 2.94
N GLY A 99 -25.04 3.81 3.95
CA GLY A 99 -24.71 2.62 4.75
C GLY A 99 -23.78 1.56 4.12
N ILE A 100 -23.35 1.66 2.86
CA ILE A 100 -22.33 0.75 2.29
C ILE A 100 -20.94 1.30 2.61
N ARG A 101 -20.18 0.57 3.43
CA ARG A 101 -18.81 0.94 3.85
C ARG A 101 -17.81 0.49 2.79
N THR A 102 -17.47 1.36 1.83
CA THR A 102 -16.34 1.14 0.92
C THR A 102 -15.07 0.93 1.73
N ARG A 103 -14.31 -0.13 1.39
CA ARG A 103 -13.07 -0.45 2.08
C ARG A 103 -12.03 0.63 1.78
N LYS A 104 -11.50 1.26 2.84
CA LYS A 104 -10.51 2.34 2.73
C LYS A 104 -9.21 1.87 3.32
N GLU A 105 -8.16 1.88 2.51
CA GLU A 105 -6.82 1.43 2.88
C GLU A 105 -5.85 2.60 2.78
N LEU A 106 -5.06 2.79 3.83
CA LEU A 106 -4.01 3.81 3.85
C LEU A 106 -2.69 3.20 3.36
N VAL A 107 -1.98 3.88 2.47
CA VAL A 107 -0.65 3.49 2.00
C VAL A 107 0.32 4.62 2.32
N LEU A 108 1.21 4.39 3.28
CA LEU A 108 2.25 5.33 3.68
C LEU A 108 3.56 4.97 2.97
N LEU A 109 4.03 5.88 2.12
CA LEU A 109 5.28 5.76 1.39
C LEU A 109 6.45 6.31 2.22
N TRP A 110 7.52 5.53 2.33
CA TRP A 110 8.73 5.86 3.08
C TRP A 110 9.93 5.85 2.15
N LYS A 111 10.90 6.74 2.38
CA LYS A 111 12.19 6.65 1.70
C LYS A 111 12.93 5.36 2.11
N GLU A 112 13.83 4.90 1.27
CA GLU A 112 14.58 3.65 1.48
C GLU A 112 15.43 3.67 2.76
N ASP A 113 15.96 4.84 3.12
CA ASP A 113 16.86 5.05 4.25
C ASP A 113 16.15 5.13 5.61
N VAL A 114 14.82 5.31 5.63
CA VAL A 114 14.05 5.45 6.87
C VAL A 114 14.08 4.16 7.67
N LYS A 115 14.79 4.08 8.80
CA LYS A 115 14.94 2.81 9.54
C LYS A 115 13.61 2.22 10.03
N SER A 116 12.72 3.07 10.55
CA SER A 116 11.41 2.65 11.05
C SER A 116 10.35 3.73 10.78
N PRO A 117 9.12 3.36 10.37
CA PRO A 117 8.00 4.27 10.29
C PRO A 117 7.69 4.93 11.64
N THR A 118 7.34 6.22 11.61
CA THR A 118 6.92 6.98 12.81
C THR A 118 5.65 7.80 12.49
N GLY A 119 4.93 8.28 13.51
CA GLY A 119 3.75 9.13 13.29
C GLY A 119 2.50 8.43 12.71
N THR A 120 2.51 7.10 12.54
CA THR A 120 1.36 6.34 12.03
C THR A 120 0.08 6.56 12.85
N THR A 121 0.21 6.77 14.17
CA THR A 121 -0.94 7.03 15.06
C THR A 121 -1.70 8.30 14.69
N GLU A 122 -1.01 9.34 14.23
CA GLU A 122 -1.66 10.59 13.79
C GLU A 122 -2.56 10.34 12.57
N TRP A 123 -2.18 9.40 11.70
CA TRP A 123 -2.99 8.99 10.54
C TRP A 123 -4.16 8.06 10.90
N LEU A 124 -4.06 7.29 11.99
CA LEU A 124 -5.04 6.27 12.37
C LEU A 124 -6.05 6.71 13.42
N ASN A 125 -5.80 7.80 14.15
CA ASN A 125 -6.57 8.22 15.32
C ASN A 125 -8.08 8.36 15.09
N GLU A 126 -8.53 8.55 13.85
CA GLU A 126 -9.93 8.89 13.51
C GLU A 126 -10.64 7.79 12.69
N SER A 127 -10.10 6.57 12.65
CA SER A 127 -10.79 5.36 12.14
C SER A 127 -11.35 5.42 10.70
N TRP A 128 -10.86 6.34 9.84
CA TRP A 128 -11.29 6.40 8.43
C TRP A 128 -10.88 5.16 7.63
N PHE A 129 -9.78 4.53 8.04
CA PHE A 129 -9.15 3.43 7.34
C PHE A 129 -9.49 2.09 8.01
N SER A 130 -9.80 1.11 7.18
CA SER A 130 -9.98 -0.29 7.58
C SER A 130 -8.65 -1.00 7.77
N GLY A 131 -7.58 -0.49 7.14
CA GLY A 131 -6.23 -1.01 7.24
C GLY A 131 -5.21 0.00 6.74
N HIS A 132 -3.93 -0.31 6.96
CA HIS A 132 -2.83 0.52 6.49
C HIS A 132 -1.63 -0.34 6.09
N TYR A 133 -0.85 0.19 5.16
CA TYR A 133 0.34 -0.42 4.60
C TYR A 133 1.50 0.56 4.65
N HIS A 134 2.68 0.07 5.01
CA HIS A 134 3.92 0.83 4.94
C HIS A 134 4.73 0.29 3.77
N ILE A 135 5.03 1.15 2.79
CA ILE A 135 5.81 0.78 1.60
C ILE A 135 7.06 1.64 1.55
N ARG A 136 8.22 1.01 1.43
CA ARG A 136 9.46 1.72 1.10
C ARG A 136 9.53 1.92 -0.41
N ALA A 137 9.86 3.13 -0.80
CA ALA A 137 9.96 3.53 -2.18
C ALA A 137 11.36 4.13 -2.43
N PRO A 138 11.97 3.84 -3.59
CA PRO A 138 13.20 4.47 -4.01
C PRO A 138 13.20 5.99 -3.89
N ASN A 139 14.33 6.56 -3.46
CA ASN A 139 14.47 7.98 -3.16
C ASN A 139 14.06 8.90 -4.33
N ARG A 140 14.17 8.41 -5.57
CA ARG A 140 13.68 9.09 -6.79
C ARG A 140 12.19 9.42 -6.75
N MET A 141 11.35 8.61 -6.06
CA MET A 141 9.92 8.87 -5.89
C MET A 141 9.61 10.07 -4.97
N PHE A 142 10.60 10.55 -4.23
CA PHE A 142 10.47 11.67 -3.29
C PHE A 142 11.15 12.95 -3.77
N SER A 143 11.77 12.96 -4.96
CA SER A 143 12.42 14.16 -5.49
C SER A 143 11.39 15.19 -5.96
N GLU A 144 11.66 16.48 -5.68
CA GLU A 144 10.76 17.58 -6.06
C GLU A 144 10.63 17.73 -7.58
N GLN A 145 11.66 17.31 -8.32
CA GLN A 145 11.67 17.21 -9.78
C GLN A 145 10.56 16.31 -10.31
N PHE A 146 10.21 15.21 -9.62
CA PHE A 146 9.10 14.35 -10.02
C PHE A 146 7.72 14.98 -9.82
N ARG A 147 7.60 15.93 -8.87
CA ARG A 147 6.33 16.52 -8.45
C ARG A 147 5.85 17.64 -9.38
N LEU A 148 6.74 18.19 -10.21
CA LEU A 148 6.49 19.38 -11.04
C LEU A 148 6.66 19.17 -12.55
N LEU A 149 7.32 18.09 -13.02
CA LEU A 149 7.81 18.05 -14.41
C LEU A 149 7.00 17.28 -15.43
N GLY A 150 6.10 16.35 -15.06
CA GLY A 150 5.26 15.67 -16.06
C GLY A 150 5.99 15.09 -17.28
N LEU A 151 7.26 14.67 -17.17
CA LEU A 151 8.08 14.04 -18.23
C LEU A 151 9.22 13.20 -17.58
N GLU A 152 9.71 12.07 -18.13
CA GLU A 152 9.91 11.79 -19.57
C GLU A 152 9.36 10.46 -20.18
N ASP A 153 9.07 9.39 -19.43
CA ASP A 153 8.02 8.42 -19.82
C ASP A 153 7.57 7.66 -18.57
N GLU A 154 6.26 7.55 -18.36
CA GLU A 154 5.69 6.74 -17.27
C GLU A 154 6.18 5.29 -17.40
N SER A 155 6.42 4.87 -18.65
CA SER A 155 6.98 3.58 -19.06
C SER A 155 8.37 3.31 -18.47
N GLU A 156 9.35 4.22 -18.51
CA GLU A 156 10.72 3.90 -18.03
C GLU A 156 10.81 3.71 -16.50
N VAL A 157 9.99 4.46 -15.76
CA VAL A 157 9.88 4.29 -14.31
C VAL A 157 9.25 2.94 -14.01
N ILE A 158 8.17 2.63 -14.71
CA ILE A 158 7.46 1.35 -14.64
C ILE A 158 8.40 0.21 -15.02
N ASP A 159 9.08 0.27 -16.16
CA ASP A 159 10.06 -0.69 -16.68
C ASP A 159 11.18 -0.98 -15.68
N TYR A 160 11.75 0.06 -15.02
CA TYR A 160 12.76 -0.16 -13.98
C TYR A 160 12.20 -0.93 -12.78
N TYR A 161 10.97 -0.63 -12.32
CA TYR A 161 10.34 -1.40 -11.25
C TYR A 161 9.93 -2.80 -11.72
N GLU A 162 9.53 -2.95 -12.99
CA GLU A 162 9.19 -4.22 -13.64
C GLU A 162 10.42 -5.15 -13.76
N SER A 163 11.57 -4.61 -14.14
CA SER A 163 12.81 -5.38 -14.34
C SER A 163 13.58 -5.66 -13.05
N ASN A 164 13.49 -4.76 -12.05
CA ASN A 164 14.34 -4.83 -10.85
C ASN A 164 13.58 -5.15 -9.55
N ILE A 165 12.25 -4.97 -9.48
CA ILE A 165 11.49 -5.07 -8.22
C ILE A 165 10.31 -6.06 -8.32
N PHE A 166 9.68 -6.22 -9.49
CA PHE A 166 8.54 -7.14 -9.68
C PHE A 166 8.79 -8.36 -10.59
N PRO A 167 10.01 -8.93 -10.74
CA PRO A 167 10.14 -10.14 -11.54
C PRO A 167 9.68 -11.34 -10.71
N GLY A 168 8.36 -11.61 -10.73
CA GLY A 168 7.79 -12.86 -10.23
C GLY A 168 6.86 -12.72 -9.04
N LYS A 169 6.10 -13.79 -8.80
CA LYS A 169 5.11 -13.95 -7.72
C LYS A 169 5.55 -13.28 -6.42
N ALA A 170 4.62 -12.57 -5.78
CA ALA A 170 4.78 -12.24 -4.37
C ALA A 170 4.76 -13.52 -3.54
N ASP A 171 5.87 -13.84 -2.90
CA ASP A 171 6.00 -15.03 -2.08
C ASP A 171 5.56 -14.73 -0.64
N PHE A 172 4.50 -15.42 -0.22
CA PHE A 172 3.92 -15.28 1.11
C PHE A 172 4.51 -16.31 2.05
N TYR A 173 4.98 -15.85 3.21
CA TYR A 173 5.45 -16.72 4.26
C TYR A 173 4.56 -16.62 5.50
N MET A 174 3.93 -17.74 5.88
CA MET A 174 3.00 -17.82 6.99
C MET A 174 3.61 -18.54 8.19
N LEU A 175 3.75 -17.81 9.29
CA LEU A 175 4.39 -18.23 10.54
C LEU A 175 3.35 -18.72 11.56
N GLY A 176 3.26 -20.03 11.74
CA GLY A 176 2.36 -20.63 12.74
C GLY A 176 2.73 -20.31 14.20
N GLY A 177 1.73 -20.38 15.10
CA GLY A 177 1.95 -20.28 16.54
C GLY A 177 2.66 -21.52 17.13
N GLY A 178 3.17 -21.44 18.37
CA GLY A 178 3.84 -22.59 18.99
C GLY A 178 4.74 -22.32 20.21
N GLY A 179 4.68 -21.13 20.82
CA GLY A 179 5.50 -20.79 21.98
C GLY A 179 7.00 -20.90 21.70
N ALA A 180 7.76 -21.55 22.59
CA ALA A 180 9.21 -21.72 22.45
C ALA A 180 9.64 -22.46 21.16
N ARG A 181 8.77 -23.33 20.60
CA ARG A 181 9.04 -24.02 19.32
C ARG A 181 9.04 -23.05 18.12
N GLY A 182 8.50 -21.85 18.29
CA GLY A 182 8.53 -20.78 17.28
C GLY A 182 9.95 -20.28 16.95
N ALA A 183 10.97 -20.65 17.72
CA ALA A 183 12.37 -20.37 17.36
C ALA A 183 12.80 -21.04 16.05
N ALA A 184 12.15 -22.14 15.64
CA ALA A 184 12.40 -22.78 14.36
C ALA A 184 12.17 -21.85 13.16
N HIS A 185 11.24 -20.89 13.28
CA HIS A 185 10.96 -19.90 12.24
C HIS A 185 12.18 -19.03 11.90
N VAL A 186 13.06 -18.77 12.88
CA VAL A 186 14.32 -18.03 12.67
C VAL A 186 15.24 -18.80 11.73
N GLY A 187 15.36 -20.12 11.95
CA GLY A 187 16.19 -21.00 11.11
C GLY A 187 15.62 -21.17 9.69
N ILE A 188 14.30 -21.22 9.53
CA ILE A 188 13.67 -21.29 8.21
C ILE A 188 13.91 -19.99 7.43
N ILE A 189 13.71 -18.84 8.06
CA ILE A 189 13.97 -17.53 7.43
C ILE A 189 15.43 -17.41 7.00
N LYS A 190 16.37 -17.85 7.85
CA LYS A 190 17.79 -17.92 7.53
C LYS A 190 18.04 -18.78 6.28
N ALA A 191 17.48 -19.99 6.25
CA ALA A 191 17.65 -20.89 5.12
C ALA A 191 17.06 -20.31 3.82
N LEU A 192 15.90 -19.65 3.88
CA LEU A 192 15.31 -18.95 2.74
C LEU A 192 16.24 -17.85 2.20
N ARG A 193 16.82 -17.04 3.10
CA ARG A 193 17.81 -16.00 2.74
C ARG A 193 19.07 -16.60 2.10
N GLU A 194 19.63 -17.65 2.70
CA GLU A 194 20.82 -18.34 2.19
C GLU A 194 20.62 -18.92 0.78
N HIS A 195 19.40 -19.32 0.44
CA HIS A 195 19.03 -19.84 -0.88
C HIS A 195 18.53 -18.76 -1.85
N GLY A 196 18.55 -17.48 -1.45
CA GLY A 196 18.09 -16.37 -2.29
C GLY A 196 16.59 -16.41 -2.60
N ILE A 197 15.78 -17.06 -1.75
CA ILE A 197 14.32 -17.11 -1.90
C ILE A 197 13.73 -15.84 -1.28
N PRO A 198 13.14 -14.93 -2.08
CA PRO A 198 12.54 -13.71 -1.56
C PRO A 198 11.30 -14.01 -0.71
N VAL A 199 11.04 -13.17 0.29
CA VAL A 199 9.80 -13.19 1.07
C VAL A 199 9.23 -11.78 1.07
N ASP A 200 8.17 -11.58 0.31
CA ASP A 200 7.57 -10.26 0.10
C ASP A 200 6.57 -9.91 1.19
N ILE A 201 5.82 -10.92 1.66
CA ILE A 201 4.78 -10.76 2.66
C ILE A 201 4.94 -11.82 3.73
N VAL A 202 5.10 -11.37 4.98
CA VAL A 202 5.11 -12.25 6.15
C VAL A 202 3.82 -12.07 6.95
N GLY A 203 3.13 -13.18 7.18
CA GLY A 203 2.00 -13.26 8.10
C GLY A 203 2.36 -14.19 9.26
N GLY A 204 1.74 -14.00 10.42
CA GLY A 204 1.93 -14.94 11.50
C GLY A 204 0.91 -14.84 12.62
N THR A 205 0.86 -15.87 13.45
CA THR A 205 -0.02 -15.95 14.63
C THR A 205 0.79 -16.14 15.91
N SER A 206 0.49 -15.37 16.96
CA SER A 206 1.18 -15.45 18.26
C SER A 206 2.70 -15.26 18.11
N ILE A 207 3.52 -16.24 18.48
CA ILE A 207 4.97 -16.20 18.30
C ILE A 207 5.36 -15.95 16.84
N GLY A 208 4.60 -16.48 15.89
CA GLY A 208 4.81 -16.27 14.47
C GLY A 208 4.58 -14.82 14.03
N SER A 209 3.57 -14.13 14.58
CA SER A 209 3.32 -12.71 14.26
C SER A 209 4.51 -11.86 14.65
N MET A 210 5.13 -12.20 15.77
CA MET A 210 6.23 -11.41 16.29
C MET A 210 7.55 -11.72 15.60
N ILE A 211 7.86 -12.98 15.28
CA ILE A 211 9.02 -13.29 14.42
C ILE A 211 8.84 -12.63 13.04
N GLY A 212 7.63 -12.64 12.49
CA GLY A 212 7.30 -11.92 11.27
C GLY A 212 7.51 -10.41 11.41
N GLY A 213 7.14 -9.83 12.55
CA GLY A 213 7.39 -8.41 12.84
C GLY A 213 8.87 -8.06 12.94
N ILE A 214 9.69 -8.91 13.58
CA ILE A 214 11.15 -8.73 13.64
C ILE A 214 11.76 -8.83 12.25
N PHE A 215 11.31 -9.80 11.44
CA PHE A 215 11.75 -9.98 10.06
C PHE A 215 11.39 -8.78 9.18
N ALA A 216 10.12 -8.34 9.19
CA ALA A 216 9.65 -7.20 8.43
C ALA A 216 10.28 -5.87 8.90
N GLY A 217 10.70 -5.81 10.16
CA GLY A 217 11.42 -4.68 10.70
C GLY A 217 12.81 -4.50 10.07
N ASP A 218 13.42 -5.54 9.51
CA ASP A 218 14.80 -5.52 9.02
C ASP A 218 14.92 -5.69 7.48
N PRO A 219 14.49 -4.68 6.71
CA PRO A 219 14.34 -4.78 5.26
C PRO A 219 15.67 -4.82 4.51
N HIS A 220 16.72 -4.19 5.05
CA HIS A 220 18.05 -4.18 4.43
C HIS A 220 18.88 -5.41 4.81
N GLN A 221 18.37 -6.25 5.72
CA GLN A 221 19.09 -7.40 6.27
C GLN A 221 20.44 -7.01 6.93
N ASP A 222 20.62 -5.72 7.22
CA ASP A 222 21.82 -5.16 7.85
C ASP A 222 21.86 -5.43 9.35
N ARG A 223 20.71 -5.75 9.97
CA ARG A 223 20.66 -6.13 11.37
C ARG A 223 20.84 -7.62 11.51
N ASP A 224 21.44 -8.00 12.64
CA ASP A 224 21.46 -9.39 13.08
C ASP A 224 20.04 -9.79 13.55
N PHE A 225 19.19 -10.14 12.58
CA PHE A 225 17.85 -10.69 12.77
C PHE A 225 17.88 -11.85 13.77
N GLU A 226 18.89 -12.72 13.66
CA GLU A 226 19.06 -13.88 14.54
C GLU A 226 19.34 -13.46 15.98
N SER A 227 20.23 -12.49 16.20
CA SER A 227 20.51 -11.93 17.52
C SER A 227 19.30 -11.22 18.11
N THR A 228 18.55 -10.46 17.31
CA THR A 228 17.33 -9.78 17.76
C THR A 228 16.27 -10.79 18.20
N ALA A 229 16.01 -11.81 17.39
CA ALA A 229 15.08 -12.88 17.73
C ALA A 229 15.55 -13.68 18.94
N LYS A 230 16.85 -14.01 19.03
CA LYS A 230 17.46 -14.75 20.14
C LYS A 230 17.37 -13.99 21.45
N SER A 231 17.71 -12.69 21.46
CA SER A 231 17.57 -11.81 22.61
C SER A 231 16.14 -11.82 23.13
N TRP A 232 15.17 -11.72 22.22
CA TRP A 232 13.76 -11.79 22.58
C TRP A 232 13.37 -13.15 23.19
N PHE A 233 13.76 -14.26 22.59
CA PHE A 233 13.49 -15.60 23.14
C PHE A 233 14.08 -15.77 24.55
N MET A 234 15.31 -15.28 24.78
CA MET A 234 15.95 -15.32 26.10
C MET A 234 15.21 -14.49 27.15
N VAL A 235 14.68 -13.32 26.77
CA VAL A 235 13.85 -12.49 27.66
C VAL A 235 12.50 -13.16 27.94
N MET A 236 11.87 -13.78 26.95
CA MET A 236 10.57 -14.45 27.12
C MET A 236 10.65 -15.66 28.05
N SER A 237 11.69 -16.50 27.92
CA SER A 237 11.84 -17.75 28.68
C SER A 237 12.28 -17.55 30.13
N SER A 238 12.75 -16.34 30.48
CA SER A 238 13.18 -16.01 31.84
C SER A 238 12.00 -15.53 32.69
N LEU A 239 11.48 -16.40 33.57
CA LEU A 239 10.53 -16.02 34.62
C LEU A 239 11.12 -14.99 35.61
N TRP A 240 12.42 -15.07 35.91
CA TRP A 240 13.08 -14.22 36.91
C TRP A 240 13.15 -12.74 36.51
N ARG A 241 13.36 -12.41 35.23
CA ARG A 241 13.31 -11.01 34.73
C ARG A 241 11.91 -10.42 34.65
N LYS A 242 10.85 -11.23 34.65
CA LYS A 242 9.46 -10.75 34.61
C LYS A 242 8.91 -10.39 35.99
N ILE A 243 9.55 -10.87 37.06
CA ILE A 243 9.11 -10.70 38.46
C ILE A 243 9.82 -9.52 39.14
N TRP A 244 10.93 -9.03 38.58
CA TRP A 244 11.78 -7.98 39.17
C TRP A 244 12.00 -6.77 38.24
N ILE A 245 10.90 -6.22 37.70
CA ILE A 245 10.78 -4.85 37.17
C ILE A 245 9.63 -4.21 37.94
#